data_AF-A0A6C0BTE1-F1
#
_entry.id   AF-A0A6C0BTE1-F1
#
_cell.length_a   1.000
_cell.length_b   1.000
_cell.length_c   1.000
_cell.angle_alpha   90.00
_cell.angle_beta   90.00
_cell.angle_gamma   90.00
#
_symmetry.space_group_name_H-M   'P 1'
#
loop_
_entity.id
_entity.type
_entity.pdbx_description
1 polymer ?
#
loop_
_entity_poly.entity_id
_entity_poly.type
_entity_poly.pdbx_seq_one_letter_code
_entity_poly.pdbx_strand_id
1 'polypeptide(L)'
;MCNNYFRLLNKLPNELKRHIYFFIPVTVKIYLTKENYINFHYKYIYSNIRDEITYARKLITYDMKFIFNLYVYYIKDKIHKKKKLTYLKQKYNSLYHLFTQLCIKYQANNCRNLLLTFNNNN
;
A
#
# COMPACT_ATOMS: atom_id res chain seq x y z
N MET A 1 -13.63 -13.78 10.46
CA MET A 1 -14.86 -13.18 11.03
C MET A 1 -15.13 -11.73 10.54
N CYS A 2 -14.95 -11.39 9.25
CA CYS A 2 -15.24 -10.02 8.75
C CYS A 2 -16.46 -9.91 7.82
N ASN A 3 -17.05 -11.03 7.37
CA ASN A 3 -18.08 -11.02 6.32
C ASN A 3 -19.50 -10.62 6.80
N ASN A 4 -19.74 -10.47 8.11
CA ASN A 4 -21.10 -10.22 8.61
C ASN A 4 -21.50 -8.73 8.67
N TYR A 5 -20.56 -7.83 8.98
CA TYR A 5 -20.88 -6.41 9.18
C TYR A 5 -21.27 -5.68 7.89
N PHE A 6 -20.59 -5.93 6.77
CA PHE A 6 -20.96 -5.33 5.48
C PHE A 6 -22.32 -5.80 4.99
N ARG A 7 -22.68 -7.04 5.31
CA ARG A 7 -24.00 -7.60 4.98
C ARG A 7 -25.11 -6.90 5.77
N LEU A 8 -24.85 -6.53 7.03
CA LEU A 8 -25.76 -5.73 7.84
C LEU A 8 -25.82 -4.27 7.37
N LEU A 9 -24.68 -3.67 7.03
CA LEU A 9 -24.62 -2.32 6.45
C LEU A 9 -25.44 -2.20 5.17
N ASN A 10 -25.43 -3.24 4.33
CA ASN A 10 -26.19 -3.22 3.07
C ASN A 10 -27.71 -3.25 3.26
N LYS A 11 -28.19 -3.73 4.42
CA LYS A 11 -29.62 -3.74 4.78
C LYS A 11 -30.14 -2.41 5.30
N LEU A 12 -29.25 -1.46 5.64
CA LEU A 12 -29.66 -0.15 6.15
C LEU A 12 -30.26 0.73 5.04
N PRO A 13 -31.09 1.72 5.38
CA PRO A 13 -31.43 2.83 4.49
C PRO A 13 -30.18 3.60 4.02
N ASN A 14 -30.25 4.18 2.82
CA ASN A 14 -29.12 4.87 2.19
C ASN A 14 -28.61 6.07 3.02
N GLU A 15 -29.49 6.76 3.74
CA GLU A 15 -29.13 7.88 4.62
C GLU A 15 -28.24 7.42 5.77
N LEU A 16 -28.61 6.33 6.44
CA LEU A 16 -27.80 5.74 7.51
C LEU A 16 -26.47 5.20 6.99
N LYS A 17 -26.45 4.58 5.80
CA LYS A 17 -25.19 4.21 5.15
C LYS A 17 -24.30 5.43 4.96
N ARG A 18 -24.82 6.53 4.41
CA ARG A 18 -24.03 7.76 4.20
C ARG A 18 -23.41 8.30 5.48
N HIS A 19 -24.19 8.35 6.57
CA HIS A 19 -23.67 8.77 7.88
C HIS A 19 -22.57 7.84 8.40
N ILE A 20 -22.76 6.52 8.30
CA ILE A 20 -21.72 5.56 8.73
C ILE A 20 -20.46 5.69 7.87
N TYR A 21 -20.62 5.73 6.54
CA TYR A 21 -19.51 5.90 5.63
C TYR A 21 -18.78 7.22 5.88
N PHE A 22 -19.43 8.30 6.30
CA PHE A 22 -18.77 9.57 6.62
C PHE A 22 -17.63 9.38 7.64
N PHE A 23 -17.86 8.58 8.68
CA PHE A 23 -16.87 8.34 9.75
C PHE A 23 -15.80 7.30 9.40
N ILE A 24 -15.98 6.51 8.34
CA ILE A 24 -14.98 5.53 7.94
C ILE A 24 -13.80 6.26 7.23
N PRO A 25 -12.56 6.10 7.70
CA PRO A 25 -11.39 6.68 7.06
C PRO A 25 -11.28 6.25 5.59
N VAL A 26 -10.79 7.15 4.73
CA VAL A 26 -10.62 6.87 3.29
C VAL A 26 -9.76 5.64 3.06
N THR A 27 -8.70 5.45 3.86
CA THR A 27 -7.83 4.27 3.81
C THR A 27 -8.59 2.97 4.01
N VAL A 28 -9.59 2.96 4.89
CA VAL A 28 -10.44 1.80 5.17
C VAL A 28 -11.47 1.60 4.06
N LYS A 29 -12.05 2.70 3.53
CA LYS A 29 -13.03 2.67 2.43
C LYS A 29 -12.53 1.95 1.17
N ILE A 30 -11.24 2.04 0.90
CA ILE A 30 -10.58 1.39 -0.24
C ILE A 30 -10.75 -0.13 -0.19
N TYR A 31 -10.78 -0.72 1.00
CA TYR A 31 -10.84 -2.17 1.18
C TYR A 31 -12.27 -2.73 1.33
N LEU A 32 -13.31 -1.88 1.35
CA LEU A 32 -14.68 -2.33 1.63
C LEU A 32 -15.32 -3.05 0.45
N THR A 33 -15.00 -2.65 -0.78
CA THR A 33 -15.51 -3.27 -1.99
C THR A 33 -14.41 -3.43 -3.03
N LYS A 34 -14.54 -4.45 -3.87
CA LYS A 34 -13.64 -4.66 -5.02
C LYS A 34 -13.63 -3.45 -5.94
N GLU A 35 -14.78 -2.81 -6.13
CA GLU A 35 -14.91 -1.61 -6.97
C GLU A 35 -14.17 -0.41 -6.37
N ASN A 36 -14.35 -0.11 -5.08
CA ASN A 36 -13.61 0.96 -4.40
C ASN A 36 -12.11 0.74 -4.51
N TYR A 37 -11.70 -0.51 -4.31
CA TYR A 37 -10.32 -0.93 -4.45
C TYR A 37 -9.79 -0.68 -5.86
N ILE A 38 -10.48 -1.16 -6.90
CA ILE A 38 -10.08 -0.97 -8.32
C ILE A 38 -10.04 0.51 -8.68
N ASN A 39 -11.08 1.28 -8.32
CA ASN A 39 -11.15 2.70 -8.62
C ASN A 39 -10.00 3.46 -7.95
N PHE A 40 -9.73 3.17 -6.68
CA PHE A 40 -8.60 3.78 -5.99
C PHE A 40 -7.26 3.37 -6.62
N HIS A 41 -7.09 2.07 -6.84
CA HIS A 41 -5.84 1.53 -7.37
C HIS A 41 -5.56 2.08 -8.76
N TYR A 42 -6.55 2.10 -9.65
CA TYR A 42 -6.40 2.64 -10.99
C TYR A 42 -6.16 4.16 -10.97
N LYS A 43 -6.99 4.92 -10.25
CA LYS A 43 -6.95 6.40 -10.27
C LYS A 43 -5.74 7.00 -9.57
N TYR A 44 -5.39 6.47 -8.40
CA TYR A 44 -4.36 7.09 -7.55
C TYR A 44 -3.03 6.39 -7.64
N ILE A 45 -3.00 5.10 -7.96
CA ILE A 45 -1.77 4.34 -8.03
C ILE A 45 -1.36 4.13 -9.49
N TYR A 46 -2.13 3.40 -10.30
CA TYR A 46 -1.72 2.88 -11.62
C TYR A 46 -1.62 3.92 -12.74
N SER A 47 -2.65 4.77 -12.92
CA SER A 47 -2.72 5.79 -13.98
C SER A 47 -1.59 6.83 -13.94
N ASN A 48 -0.83 6.87 -12.85
CA ASN A 48 0.17 7.86 -12.53
C ASN A 48 1.56 7.24 -12.29
N ILE A 49 1.77 5.98 -12.72
CA ILE A 49 3.07 5.30 -12.61
C ILE A 49 3.90 5.64 -13.84
N ARG A 50 5.08 6.20 -13.60
CA ARG A 50 6.13 6.34 -14.63
C ARG A 50 7.30 5.37 -14.39
N ASP A 51 7.45 4.88 -13.16
CA ASP A 51 8.58 4.02 -12.76
C ASP A 51 8.26 3.20 -11.49
N GLU A 52 9.01 2.11 -11.30
CA GLU A 52 8.92 1.17 -10.16
C GLU A 52 9.03 1.87 -8.78
N ILE A 53 9.84 2.92 -8.66
CA ILE A 53 10.06 3.63 -7.39
C ILE A 53 8.84 4.51 -7.06
N THR A 54 8.31 5.22 -8.05
CA THR A 54 7.09 6.02 -7.89
C THR A 54 5.90 5.15 -7.49
N TYR A 55 5.78 3.96 -8.08
CA TYR A 55 4.75 2.99 -7.69
C TYR A 55 4.90 2.55 -6.24
N ALA A 56 6.09 2.07 -5.86
CA ALA A 56 6.39 1.63 -4.51
C ALA A 56 6.11 2.73 -3.49
N ARG A 57 6.52 3.97 -3.77
CA ARG A 57 6.27 5.12 -2.91
C ARG A 57 4.78 5.32 -2.65
N LYS A 58 3.94 5.24 -3.67
CA LYS A 58 2.49 5.40 -3.50
C LYS A 58 1.90 4.29 -2.64
N LEU A 59 2.31 3.05 -2.86
CA LEU A 59 1.87 1.94 -2.03
C LEU A 59 2.25 2.15 -0.55
N ILE A 60 3.47 2.65 -0.31
CA ILE A 60 3.97 2.96 1.03
C ILE A 60 3.21 4.13 1.66
N THR A 61 3.00 5.23 0.93
CA THR A 61 2.29 6.42 1.44
C THR A 61 0.86 6.10 1.88
N TYR A 62 0.18 5.18 1.20
CA TYR A 62 -1.16 4.74 1.56
C TYR A 62 -1.18 3.50 2.48
N ASP A 63 -0.02 3.03 2.93
CA ASP A 63 0.20 1.81 3.73
C ASP A 63 -0.58 0.59 3.18
N MET A 64 -0.49 0.39 1.87
CA MET A 64 -1.26 -0.60 1.10
C MET A 64 -0.72 -2.01 1.27
N LYS A 65 -0.86 -2.59 2.47
CA LYS A 65 -0.27 -3.87 2.87
C LYS A 65 -0.35 -4.97 1.81
N PHE A 66 -1.56 -5.26 1.32
CA PHE A 66 -1.79 -6.37 0.40
C PHE A 66 -1.02 -6.20 -0.92
N ILE A 67 -1.07 -5.02 -1.52
CA ILE A 67 -0.43 -4.78 -2.81
C ILE A 67 1.05 -4.54 -2.69
N PHE A 68 1.46 -3.89 -1.61
CA PHE A 68 2.88 -3.77 -1.32
C PHE A 68 3.52 -5.15 -1.13
N ASN A 69 2.82 -6.10 -0.49
CA ASN A 69 3.29 -7.49 -0.39
C ASN A 69 3.46 -8.15 -1.76
N LEU A 70 2.41 -8.11 -2.59
CA LEU A 70 2.47 -8.67 -3.94
C LEU A 70 3.58 -8.03 -4.76
N TYR A 71 3.70 -6.70 -4.70
CA TYR A 71 4.75 -5.97 -5.39
C TYR A 71 6.14 -6.43 -4.95
N VAL A 72 6.43 -6.46 -3.65
CA VAL A 72 7.71 -6.93 -3.10
C VAL A 72 8.02 -8.36 -3.54
N TYR A 73 7.02 -9.25 -3.55
CA TYR A 73 7.17 -10.60 -4.07
C TYR A 73 7.56 -10.62 -5.56
N TYR A 74 6.93 -9.80 -6.40
CA TYR A 74 7.28 -9.70 -7.82
C TYR A 74 8.68 -9.16 -8.07
N ILE A 75 9.18 -8.25 -7.22
CA ILE A 75 10.50 -7.65 -7.38
C ILE A 75 11.57 -8.29 -6.49
N LYS A 76 11.31 -9.46 -5.89
CA LYS A 76 12.19 -10.10 -4.89
C LYS A 76 13.64 -10.22 -5.34
N ASP A 77 13.86 -10.57 -6.60
CA ASP A 77 15.22 -10.77 -7.14
C ASP A 77 15.95 -9.43 -7.38
N LYS A 78 15.19 -8.33 -7.51
CA LYS A 78 15.72 -6.98 -7.69
C LYS A 78 15.89 -6.24 -6.37
N ILE A 79 15.09 -6.56 -5.34
CA ILE A 79 14.97 -5.73 -4.14
C ILE A 79 16.29 -5.64 -3.35
N HIS A 80 17.01 -6.75 -3.25
CA HIS A 80 18.31 -6.85 -2.58
C HIS A 80 19.51 -6.62 -3.52
N LYS A 81 19.28 -6.58 -4.84
CA LYS A 81 20.36 -6.41 -5.80
C LYS A 81 21.09 -5.09 -5.54
N LYS A 82 22.42 -5.17 -5.38
CA LYS A 82 23.26 -3.98 -5.23
C LYS A 82 23.10 -3.09 -6.46
N LYS A 83 22.51 -1.92 -6.25
CA LYS A 83 22.28 -0.91 -7.28
C LYS A 83 22.42 0.45 -6.62
N LYS A 84 23.35 1.28 -7.10
CA LYS A 84 23.44 2.67 -6.66
C LYS A 84 22.22 3.42 -7.19
N LEU A 85 21.34 3.80 -6.27
CA LEU A 85 20.13 4.56 -6.54
C LEU A 85 20.29 5.94 -5.93
N THR A 86 19.89 6.98 -6.65
CA THR A 86 19.81 8.33 -6.10
C THR A 86 18.34 8.73 -6.02
N TYR A 87 17.86 9.06 -4.83
CA TYR A 87 16.50 9.53 -4.61
C TYR A 87 16.53 10.72 -3.65
N LEU A 88 15.93 11.85 -4.05
CA LEU A 88 15.95 13.12 -3.30
C LEU A 88 17.35 13.50 -2.79
N LYS A 89 18.36 13.42 -3.66
CA LYS A 89 19.79 13.71 -3.37
C LYS A 89 20.46 12.76 -2.37
N GLN A 90 19.76 11.75 -1.85
CA GLN A 90 20.33 10.69 -1.02
C GLN A 90 20.68 9.48 -1.87
N LYS A 91 21.77 8.79 -1.50
CA LYS A 91 22.25 7.58 -2.19
C LYS A 91 21.81 6.34 -1.41
N TYR A 92 21.31 5.35 -2.12
CA TYR A 92 20.90 4.05 -1.59
C TYR A 92 21.60 2.93 -2.34
N ASN A 93 21.96 1.87 -1.63
CA ASN A 93 22.72 0.74 -2.19
C ASN A 93 21.84 -0.37 -2.77
N SER A 94 20.54 -0.33 -2.49
CA SER A 94 19.56 -1.30 -2.95
C SER A 94 18.16 -0.68 -2.89
N LEU A 95 17.20 -1.29 -3.59
CA LEU A 95 15.78 -0.92 -3.46
C LEU A 95 15.27 -1.17 -2.03
N TYR A 96 15.76 -2.23 -1.38
CA TYR A 96 15.48 -2.51 0.02
C TYR A 96 15.81 -1.31 0.93
N HIS A 97 17.01 -0.75 0.84
CA HIS A 97 17.40 0.41 1.66
C HIS A 97 16.52 1.63 1.37
N LEU A 98 16.19 1.88 0.10
CA LEU A 98 15.29 2.97 -0.27
C LEU A 98 13.90 2.78 0.33
N PHE A 99 13.31 1.59 0.18
CA PHE A 99 11.95 1.33 0.67
C PHE A 99 11.87 1.35 2.19
N THR A 100 12.85 0.80 2.90
CA THR A 100 12.91 0.89 4.37
C THR A 100 12.88 2.35 4.84
N GLN A 101 13.67 3.22 4.20
CA GLN A 101 13.69 4.65 4.53
C GLN A 101 12.38 5.36 4.18
N LEU A 102 11.74 5.01 3.06
CA LEU A 102 10.42 5.53 2.72
C LEU A 102 9.37 5.09 3.76
N CYS A 103 9.41 3.85 4.24
CA CYS A 103 8.43 3.35 5.20
C CYS A 103 8.58 3.99 6.58
N ILE A 104 9.80 4.31 7.00
CA ILE A 104 10.06 5.14 8.18
C ILE A 104 9.50 6.54 7.97
N LYS A 105 9.80 7.18 6.83
CA LYS A 105 9.36 8.55 6.53
C LYS A 105 7.84 8.71 6.52
N TYR A 106 7.11 7.73 5.98
CA TYR A 106 5.65 7.78 5.88
C TYR A 106 4.93 7.10 7.06
N GLN A 107 5.65 6.66 8.10
CA GLN A 107 5.09 5.93 9.24
C GLN A 107 4.24 4.70 8.81
N ALA A 108 4.65 4.06 7.70
CA ALA A 108 3.95 2.95 7.08
C ALA A 108 4.32 1.62 7.78
N ASN A 109 3.63 1.33 8.89
CA ASN A 109 3.93 0.19 9.75
C ASN A 109 3.78 -1.15 9.02
N ASN A 110 2.77 -1.30 8.15
CA ASN A 110 2.59 -2.55 7.41
C ASN A 110 3.74 -2.78 6.42
N CYS A 111 4.18 -1.73 5.73
CA CYS A 111 5.39 -1.82 4.90
C CYS A 111 6.60 -2.26 5.73
N ARG A 112 6.86 -1.58 6.86
CA ARG A 112 8.06 -1.83 7.68
C ARG A 112 8.11 -3.27 8.17
N ASN A 113 7.00 -3.77 8.71
CA ASN A 113 6.89 -5.15 9.19
C ASN A 113 7.11 -6.16 8.06
N LEU A 114 6.62 -5.85 6.86
CA LEU A 114 6.77 -6.72 5.71
C LEU A 114 8.24 -6.81 5.26
N LEU A 115 8.92 -5.67 5.13
CA LEU A 115 10.33 -5.64 4.73
C LEU A 115 11.24 -6.34 5.76
N LEU A 116 10.95 -6.18 7.06
CA LEU A 116 11.68 -6.91 8.11
C LEU A 116 11.50 -8.42 7.97
N THR A 117 10.27 -8.87 7.74
CA THR A 117 9.98 -10.31 7.54
C THR A 117 10.69 -10.84 6.30
N PHE A 118 10.73 -10.04 5.23
CA PHE A 118 11.38 -10.41 3.97
C PHE A 118 12.91 -10.52 4.12
N ASN A 119 13.52 -9.67 4.93
CA ASN A 119 14.96 -9.69 5.18
C ASN A 119 15.42 -10.87 6.05
N ASN A 120 14.54 -11.40 6.90
CA ASN A 120 14.87 -12.56 7.75
C ASN A 120 14.78 -13.90 7.00
N ASN A 121 14.18 -13.91 5.80
CA ASN A 121 13.95 -15.12 4.99
C ASN A 121 14.92 -15.24 3.79
N ASN A 122 15.86 -14.31 3.63
CA ASN A 122 16.91 -14.30 2.62
C ASN A 122 18.29 -14.41 3.29
#